data_AF-A0A661MSI5-F1
#
_entry.id   AF-A0A661MSI5-F1
#
_cell.length_a   1.000
_cell.length_b   1.000
_cell.length_c   1.000
_cell.angle_alpha   90.00
_cell.angle_beta   90.00
_cell.angle_gamma   90.00
#
_symmetry.space_group_name_H-M   'P 1'
#
loop_
_entity.id
_entity.type
_entity.pdbx_description
1 polymer ?
#
loop_
_entity_poly.entity_id
_entity_poly.type
_entity_poly.pdbx_seq_one_letter_code
_entity_poly.pdbx_strand_id
1 'polypeptide(L)'
;MVAICVALLNVPFGYWRANVERFSKQWILAIHIPVPFVVAIRIFSGLGWALYTFPVLVGAFFVGQLSGGLLLKWWRTWARADISSCIAVNALREIKASKLIPR
;
A
#
# COMPACT_ATOMS: atom_id res chain seq x y z
N MET A 1 3.39 13.07 -12.60
CA MET A 1 4.36 12.82 -11.50
C MET A 1 3.65 12.63 -10.16
N VAL A 2 2.87 13.59 -9.67
CA VAL A 2 2.24 13.54 -8.33
C VAL A 2 1.34 12.32 -8.11
N ALA A 3 0.52 11.95 -9.11
CA ALA A 3 -0.33 10.76 -9.05
C ALA A 3 0.46 9.46 -8.86
N ILE A 4 1.65 9.35 -9.46
CA ILE A 4 2.53 8.17 -9.31
C ILE A 4 3.03 8.10 -7.86
N CYS A 5 3.46 9.23 -7.30
CA CYS A 5 3.88 9.29 -5.89
C CYS A 5 2.74 8.86 -4.96
N VAL A 6 1.52 9.33 -5.21
CA VAL A 6 0.32 8.94 -4.44
C VAL A 6 0.05 7.44 -4.58
N ALA A 7 0.12 6.89 -5.79
CA ALA A 7 -0.10 5.47 -6.02
C ALA A 7 0.95 4.63 -5.29
N LEU A 8 2.25 4.94 -5.44
CA LEU A 8 3.35 4.23 -4.78
C LEU A 8 3.26 4.31 -3.26
N LEU A 9 2.96 5.48 -2.72
CA LEU A 9 2.75 5.67 -1.27
C LEU A 9 1.61 4.79 -0.75
N ASN A 10 0.56 4.56 -1.55
CA ASN A 10 -0.59 3.77 -1.15
C ASN A 10 -0.41 2.25 -1.27
N VAL A 11 0.61 1.76 -1.97
CA VAL A 11 0.89 0.32 -2.07
C VAL A 11 1.11 -0.35 -0.71
N PRO A 12 2.01 0.12 0.18
CA PRO A 12 2.21 -0.52 1.49
C PRO A 12 0.96 -0.45 2.37
N PHE A 13 0.18 0.63 2.31
CA PHE A 13 -1.07 0.73 3.05
C PHE A 13 -2.15 -0.21 2.50
N GLY A 14 -2.22 -0.39 1.17
CA GLY A 14 -3.07 -1.37 0.52
C GLY A 14 -2.74 -2.80 0.91
N TYR A 15 -1.45 -3.10 1.03
CA TYR A 15 -0.93 -4.38 1.51
C TYR A 15 -1.37 -4.63 2.96
N TRP A 16 -1.14 -3.65 3.85
CA TRP A 16 -1.53 -3.74 5.25
C TRP A 16 -3.04 -3.90 5.41
N ARG A 17 -3.84 -3.08 4.73
CA ARG A 17 -5.31 -3.12 4.74
C ARG A 17 -5.86 -4.49 4.33
N ALA A 18 -5.21 -5.16 3.38
CA ALA A 18 -5.63 -6.47 2.91
C ALA A 18 -5.26 -7.62 3.86
N ASN A 19 -4.33 -7.39 4.81
CA ASN A 19 -3.89 -8.40 5.77
C ASN A 19 -4.64 -8.39 7.10
N VAL A 20 -5.41 -7.34 7.37
CA VAL A 20 -6.17 -7.16 8.62
C VAL A 20 -7.66 -7.38 8.41
N GLU A 21 -8.38 -7.70 9.49
CA GLU A 21 -9.84 -7.87 9.44
C GLU A 21 -10.54 -6.57 9.02
N ARG A 22 -11.52 -6.69 8.12
CA ARG A 22 -12.32 -5.54 7.69
C ARG A 22 -13.03 -4.92 8.88
N PHE A 23 -13.11 -3.59 8.91
CA PHE A 23 -13.70 -2.80 10.00
C PHE A 23 -12.99 -2.89 11.36
N SER A 24 -11.83 -3.55 11.45
CA SER A 24 -10.96 -3.42 12.62
C SER A 24 -10.37 -2.01 12.73
N LYS A 25 -9.93 -1.61 13.93
CA LYS A 25 -9.20 -0.34 14.15
C LYS A 25 -7.99 -0.22 13.21
N GLN A 26 -7.27 -1.32 12.98
CA GLN A 26 -6.12 -1.35 12.07
C GLN A 26 -6.53 -1.14 10.61
N TRP A 27 -7.67 -1.71 10.19
CA TRP A 27 -8.19 -1.51 8.84
C TRP A 27 -8.57 -0.05 8.57
N ILE A 28 -9.20 0.59 9.55
CA ILE A 28 -9.54 2.02 9.48
C ILE A 28 -8.25 2.86 9.36
N LEU A 29 -7.24 2.58 10.19
CA LEU A 29 -5.95 3.27 10.14
C LEU A 29 -5.25 3.09 8.80
N ALA A 30 -5.25 1.89 8.23
CA ALA A 30 -4.62 1.61 6.94
C ALA A 30 -5.25 2.41 5.78
N ILE A 31 -6.51 2.83 5.90
CA ILE A 31 -7.19 3.67 4.90
C ILE A 31 -7.00 5.16 5.21
N HIS A 32 -7.10 5.56 6.48
CA HIS A 32 -7.12 6.97 6.85
C HIS A 32 -5.73 7.57 6.98
N ILE A 33 -4.72 6.83 7.43
CA ILE A 33 -3.34 7.33 7.52
C ILE A 33 -2.79 7.85 6.18
N PRO A 34 -2.95 7.14 5.03
CA PRO A 34 -2.46 7.66 3.76
C PRO A 34 -3.18 8.92 3.27
N VAL A 35 -4.40 9.22 3.73
CA VAL A 35 -5.17 10.41 3.28
C VAL A 35 -4.46 11.73 3.66
N PRO A 36 -4.06 11.99 4.92
CA PRO A 36 -3.21 13.12 5.30
C PRO A 36 -1.93 13.25 4.47
N PHE A 37 -1.26 12.14 4.14
CA PHE A 37 -0.06 12.18 3.30
C PHE A 37 -0.37 12.63 1.86
N VAL A 38 -1.48 12.17 1.28
CA VAL A 38 -1.92 12.63 -0.05
C VAL A 38 -2.29 14.10 -0.03
N VAL A 39 -2.95 14.58 1.03
CA VAL A 39 -3.26 16.01 1.22
C VAL A 39 -1.96 16.83 1.34
N ALA A 40 -0.98 16.36 2.11
CA ALA A 40 0.32 17.03 2.23
C ALA A 40 1.04 17.12 0.87
N ILE A 41 1.15 16.00 0.15
CA ILE A 41 1.73 15.96 -1.21
C ILE A 41 1.03 16.97 -2.13
N ARG A 42 -0.30 17.06 -2.06
CA ARG A 42 -1.09 18.00 -2.87
C ARG A 42 -0.75 19.45 -2.57
N ILE A 43 -0.61 19.82 -1.29
CA ILE A 43 -0.25 21.17 -0.85
C ILE A 43 1.17 21.51 -1.30
N PHE A 44 2.15 20.65 -1.01
CA PHE A 44 3.55 20.89 -1.37
C PHE A 44 3.82 20.89 -2.88
N SER A 45 3.03 20.15 -3.65
CA SER A 45 3.15 20.11 -5.11
C SER A 45 2.43 21.27 -5.81
N GLY A 46 1.81 22.19 -5.07
CA GLY A 46 1.19 23.40 -5.63
C GLY A 46 -0.06 23.16 -6.47
N LEU A 47 -0.76 22.01 -6.36
CA LEU A 47 -1.98 21.73 -7.15
C LEU A 47 -3.18 22.62 -6.76
N GLY A 48 -3.04 23.49 -5.75
CA GLY A 48 -4.01 24.53 -5.42
C GLY A 48 -5.43 24.01 -5.22
N TRP A 49 -6.42 24.64 -5.85
CA TRP A 49 -7.82 24.19 -5.90
C TRP A 49 -8.22 23.64 -7.28
N ALA A 50 -7.26 23.09 -8.03
CA ALA A 50 -7.52 22.50 -9.33
C ALA A 50 -8.44 21.26 -9.20
N LEU A 51 -9.76 21.47 -9.28
CA LEU A 51 -10.78 20.44 -9.03
C LEU A 51 -10.61 19.22 -9.95
N TYR A 52 -10.15 19.44 -11.19
CA TYR A 52 -9.87 18.38 -12.16
C TYR A 52 -8.76 17.41 -11.70
N THR A 53 -7.90 17.81 -10.77
CA THR A 53 -6.82 16.95 -10.24
C THR A 53 -7.32 15.96 -9.19
N PHE A 54 -8.47 16.22 -8.56
CA PHE A 54 -9.00 15.36 -7.51
C PHE A 54 -9.37 13.96 -8.02
N PRO A 55 -10.13 13.79 -9.13
CA PRO A 55 -10.42 12.45 -9.65
C PRO A 55 -9.16 11.66 -9.98
N VAL A 56 -8.11 12.32 -10.48
CA VAL A 56 -6.84 11.68 -10.80
C VAL A 56 -6.11 11.21 -9.54
N LEU A 57 -6.07 12.04 -8.48
CA LEU A 57 -5.43 11.69 -7.21
C LEU A 57 -6.22 10.63 -6.44
N VAL A 58 -7.55 10.71 -6.46
CA VAL A 58 -8.43 9.69 -5.88
C VAL A 58 -8.27 8.37 -6.63
N GLY A 59 -8.25 8.41 -7.97
CA GLY A 59 -7.96 7.23 -8.80
C GLY A 59 -6.61 6.62 -8.44
N ALA A 60 -5.55 7.43 -8.34
CA ALA A 60 -4.23 6.97 -7.94
C ALA A 60 -4.20 6.36 -6.53
N PHE A 61 -4.93 6.94 -5.58
CA PHE A 61 -5.07 6.40 -4.22
C PHE A 61 -5.67 4.99 -4.25
N PHE A 62 -6.79 4.80 -4.96
CA PHE A 62 -7.43 3.49 -5.08
C PHE A 62 -6.55 2.49 -5.84
N VAL A 63 -5.90 2.92 -6.93
CA VAL A 63 -4.96 2.07 -7.67
C VAL A 63 -3.84 1.57 -6.76
N GLY A 64 -3.24 2.44 -5.95
CA GLY A 64 -2.20 2.03 -4.99
C GLY A 64 -2.73 1.05 -3.94
N GLN A 65 -3.89 1.36 -3.34
CA GLN A 65 -4.53 0.53 -2.31
C GLN A 65 -4.95 -0.86 -2.82
N LEU A 66 -5.43 -0.94 -4.06
CA LEU A 66 -5.80 -2.19 -4.70
C LEU A 66 -4.55 -2.98 -5.10
N SER A 67 -3.54 -2.31 -5.68
CA SER A 67 -2.28 -2.95 -6.07
C SER A 67 -1.57 -3.57 -4.88
N GLY A 68 -1.53 -2.89 -3.72
CA GLY A 68 -0.99 -3.45 -2.48
C GLY A 68 -1.75 -4.70 -2.01
N GLY A 69 -3.08 -4.70 -2.12
CA GLY A 69 -3.90 -5.87 -1.77
C GLY A 69 -3.74 -7.04 -2.74
N LEU A 70 -3.60 -6.76 -4.04
CA LEU A 70 -3.28 -7.77 -5.05
C LEU A 70 -1.90 -8.36 -4.81
N LEU A 71 -0.92 -7.52 -4.46
CA LEU A 71 0.43 -7.97 -4.13
C LEU A 71 0.44 -8.92 -2.93
N LEU A 72 -0.34 -8.64 -1.87
CA LEU A 72 -0.49 -9.57 -0.74
C LEU A 72 -1.10 -10.91 -1.17
N LYS A 73 -2.16 -10.88 -1.98
CA LYS A 73 -2.82 -12.10 -2.47
C LYS A 73 -1.89 -12.94 -3.33
N TRP A 74 -1.16 -12.30 -4.23
CA TRP A 74 -0.15 -12.96 -5.04
C TRP A 74 0.98 -13.51 -4.18
N TRP A 75 1.47 -12.75 -3.20
CA TRP A 75 2.50 -13.25 -2.28
C TRP A 75 2.00 -14.46 -1.49
N ARG A 76 0.75 -14.44 -1.02
CA ARG A 76 0.13 -15.59 -0.30
C ARG A 76 0.19 -16.91 -1.07
N THR A 77 0.18 -16.89 -2.40
CA THR A 77 0.25 -18.13 -3.19
C THR A 77 1.68 -18.66 -3.35
N TRP A 78 2.71 -17.83 -3.12
CA TRP A 78 4.11 -18.18 -3.37
C TRP A 78 5.00 -18.12 -2.11
N ALA A 79 4.50 -17.56 -1.01
CA ALA A 79 5.26 -17.36 0.22
C ALA A 79 5.74 -18.68 0.82
N ARG A 80 7.03 -18.75 1.14
CA ARG A 80 7.63 -19.86 1.90
C ARG A 80 7.58 -19.64 3.41
N ALA A 81 7.28 -18.41 3.85
CA ALA A 81 7.25 -18.02 5.25
C ALA A 81 5.93 -17.35 5.65
N ASP A 82 5.66 -17.28 6.96
CA ASP A 82 4.46 -16.64 7.50
C ASP A 82 4.35 -15.15 7.15
N ILE A 83 3.14 -14.78 6.76
CA ILE A 83 2.82 -13.48 6.17
C ILE A 83 2.41 -12.49 7.26
N SER A 84 3.22 -11.45 7.40
CA SER A 84 2.99 -10.28 8.26
C SER A 84 2.23 -9.17 7.53
N SER A 85 1.76 -8.19 8.31
CA SER A 85 1.10 -6.98 7.82
C SER A 85 2.04 -5.98 7.14
N CYS A 86 3.36 -6.13 7.34
CA CYS A 86 4.37 -5.25 6.76
C CYS A 86 5.07 -5.93 5.58
N ILE A 87 5.04 -5.27 4.42
CA ILE A 87 5.66 -5.76 3.18
C ILE A 87 7.18 -6.00 3.33
N ALA A 88 7.89 -5.11 4.05
CA ALA A 88 9.33 -5.22 4.25
C ALA A 88 9.68 -6.43 5.13
N VAL A 89 8.89 -6.70 6.16
CA VAL A 89 9.07 -7.87 7.03
C VAL A 89 8.87 -9.15 6.23
N ASN A 90 7.89 -9.19 5.33
CA ASN A 90 7.67 -10.36 4.47
C ASN A 90 8.80 -10.54 3.46
N ALA A 91 9.30 -9.46 2.86
CA ALA A 91 10.49 -9.53 2.01
C ALA A 91 11.69 -10.15 2.74
N LEU A 92 11.98 -9.68 3.96
CA LEU A 92 13.09 -10.19 4.77
C LEU A 92 12.91 -11.65 5.17
N ARG A 93 11.70 -12.04 5.59
CA ARG A 93 11.37 -13.43 5.94
C ARG A 93 11.53 -14.36 4.74
N GLU A 94 11.04 -13.94 3.58
CA GLU A 94 11.13 -14.71 2.34
C GLU A 94 12.59 -14.89 1.89
N ILE A 95 13.40 -13.82 1.94
CA ILE A 95 14.84 -13.88 1.63
C ILE A 95 15.54 -14.87 2.56
N LYS A 96 15.25 -14.84 3.87
CA LYS A 96 15.83 -15.77 4.84
C LYS A 96 15.39 -17.21 4.58
N ALA A 97 14.11 -17.44 4.29
CA ALA A 97 13.57 -18.76 3.96
C ALA A 97 14.17 -19.33 2.65
N SER A 98 14.38 -18.47 1.64
CA SER A 98 15.01 -18.87 0.38
C SER A 98 16.45 -19.35 0.53
N LYS A 99 17.22 -18.76 1.48
CA LYS A 99 18.58 -19.19 1.80
C LYS A 99 18.63 -20.48 2.62
N LEU A 100 17.59 -20.75 3.42
CA LEU A 100 17.50 -21.95 4.25
C LEU A 100 17.04 -23.19 3.49
N ILE A 101 16.27 -23.01 2.40
CA ILE A 101 15.78 -24.08 1.52
C ILE A 101 16.29 -23.81 0.10
N PRO A 102 17.57 -24.10 -0.19
CA PRO A 102 18.07 -24.11 -1.57
C PRO A 102 17.37 -25.25 -2.32
N ARG A 103 16.90 -24.96 -3.55
CA ARG A 103 16.34 -25.98 -4.45
C ARG A 103 17.42 -26.95 -4.90
#